data_AF-A0A1W9PSN9-F1
#
_entry.id   AF-A0A1W9PSN9-F1
#
_cell.length_a   1.000
_cell.length_b   1.000
_cell.length_c   1.000
_cell.angle_alpha   90.00
_cell.angle_beta   90.00
_cell.angle_gamma   90.00
#
_symmetry.space_group_name_H-M   'P 1'
#
loop_
_entity.id
_entity.type
_entity.pdbx_description
1 polymer ?
#
loop_
_entity_poly.entity_id
_entity_poly.type
_entity_poly.pdbx_seq_one_letter_code
_entity_poly.pdbx_strand_id
1 'polypeptide(L)' 'MAFDAACNLALTSLPDAEETIQAHRAALAIFAEDVPVLPLYFRREVVLVKPGIVGPETGEFPLFWNLEEYIRVFE' A
#
# COMPACT_ATOMS: atom_id res chain seq x y z
N MET A 1 12.30 -18.27 -8.86
CA MET A 1 11.37 -19.34 -8.45
C MET A 1 10.86 -19.15 -7.02
N ALA A 2 11.70 -19.14 -5.98
CA ALA A 2 11.24 -18.94 -4.59
C ALA A 2 10.58 -17.56 -4.38
N PHE A 3 11.18 -16.50 -4.93
CA PHE A 3 10.58 -15.16 -4.98
C PHE A 3 9.20 -15.19 -5.66
N ASP A 4 9.10 -15.73 -6.88
CA ASP A 4 7.85 -15.80 -7.64
C ASP A 4 6.77 -16.58 -6.89
N ALA A 5 7.13 -17.67 -6.21
CA ALA A 5 6.21 -18.45 -5.40
C ALA A 5 5.68 -17.66 -4.19
N ALA A 6 6.55 -16.93 -3.48
CA ALA A 6 6.16 -16.07 -2.37
C ALA A 6 5.26 -14.92 -2.83
N CYS A 7 5.58 -14.28 -3.96
CA CYS A 7 4.74 -13.25 -4.57
C CYS A 7 3.37 -13.80 -4.98
N ASN A 8 3.33 -14.94 -5.67
CA ASN A 8 2.06 -15.55 -6.08
C ASN A 8 1.21 -15.89 -4.86
N LEU A 9 1.80 -16.46 -3.81
CA LEU A 9 1.08 -16.77 -2.58
C LEU A 9 0.46 -15.51 -1.96
N ALA A 10 1.24 -14.43 -1.81
CA ALA A 10 0.75 -13.15 -1.30
C ALA A 10 -0.36 -12.55 -2.17
N LEU A 11 -0.29 -12.70 -3.49
CA LEU A 11 -1.30 -12.15 -4.42
C LEU A 11 -2.60 -12.97 -4.46
N THR A 12 -2.54 -14.27 -4.15
CA THR A 12 -3.71 -15.17 -4.22
C THR A 12 -4.38 -15.44 -2.88
N SER A 13 -3.75 -15.03 -1.77
CA SER A 13 -4.29 -15.16 -0.42
C SER A 13 -5.26 -14.02 -0.10
N LEU A 14 -6.07 -14.20 0.94
CA LEU A 14 -7.04 -13.19 1.38
C LEU A 14 -6.31 -11.92 1.86
N PRO A 15 -6.78 -10.71 1.48
CA PRO A 15 -6.28 -9.47 2.05
C PRO A 15 -6.32 -9.52 3.59
N ASP A 16 -5.28 -9.01 4.24
CA ASP A 16 -5.09 -8.99 5.70
C ASP A 16 -5.00 -10.35 6.41
N ALA A 17 -4.97 -11.47 5.67
CA ALA A 17 -4.68 -12.77 6.26
C ALA A 17 -3.21 -12.87 6.68
N GLU A 18 -2.94 -13.61 7.76
CA GLU A 18 -1.57 -13.86 8.23
C GLU A 18 -0.70 -14.51 7.14
N GLU A 19 -1.29 -15.38 6.32
CA GLU A 19 -0.63 -16.01 5.18
C GLU A 19 -0.08 -14.97 4.17
N THR A 20 -0.89 -13.97 3.84
CA THR A 20 -0.54 -12.85 2.95
C THR A 20 0.63 -12.07 3.52
N ILE A 21 0.57 -11.72 4.81
CA ILE A 21 1.60 -10.95 5.51
C ILE A 21 2.92 -11.70 5.51
N GLN A 22 2.89 -13.00 5.81
CA GLN A 22 4.10 -13.83 5.86
C GLN A 22 4.69 -14.07 4.47
N ALA A 23 3.86 -14.35 3.47
CA ALA A 23 4.29 -14.50 2.08
C ALA A 23 4.92 -13.21 1.55
N HIS A 24 4.32 -12.06 1.85
CA HIS A 24 4.86 -10.75 1.46
C HIS A 24 6.21 -10.47 2.12
N ARG A 25 6.35 -10.73 3.43
CA ARG A 25 7.63 -10.60 4.15
C ARG A 25 8.72 -11.50 3.58
N ALA A 26 8.37 -12.75 3.23
CA ALA A 26 9.30 -13.68 2.61
C ALA A 26 9.80 -13.18 1.25
N ALA A 27 8.90 -12.64 0.42
CA ALA A 27 9.28 -12.04 -0.86
C ALA A 27 10.23 -10.84 -0.67
N LEU A 28 9.96 -9.95 0.29
CA LEU A 28 10.81 -8.81 0.61
C LEU A 28 12.20 -9.23 1.12
N ALA A 29 12.28 -10.29 1.93
CA ALA A 29 13.56 -10.81 2.42
C ALA A 29 14.44 -11.32 1.27
N ILE A 30 13.87 -12.11 0.36
CA ILE A 30 14.58 -12.61 -0.83
C ILE A 30 15.02 -11.44 -1.73
N PHE A 31 14.11 -10.48 -1.95
CA PHE A 31 14.40 -9.30 -2.76
C PHE A 31 15.55 -8.46 -2.19
N ALA A 32 15.60 -8.28 -0.87
CA ALA A 32 16.65 -7.53 -0.20
C ALA A 32 18.03 -8.23 -0.25
N GLU A 33 18.06 -9.56 -0.29
CA GLU A 33 19.29 -10.34 -0.46
C GLU A 33 19.81 -10.27 -1.91
N ASP A 34 18.91 -10.41 -2.89
CA ASP A 34 19.27 -10.50 -4.31
C ASP A 34 19.56 -9.13 -4.95
N VAL A 35 18.93 -8.06 -4.46
CA VAL A 35 19.04 -6.72 -5.04
C VAL A 35 19.41 -5.70 -3.96
N PRO A 36 20.58 -5.04 -4.06
CA PRO A 36 20.95 -3.98 -3.12
C PRO A 36 20.11 -2.72 -3.40
N VAL A 37 18.91 -2.67 -2.84
CA VAL A 37 18.04 -1.49 -2.90
C VAL A 37 18.30 -0.63 -1.67
N LEU A 38 18.81 0.58 -1.88
CA LEU A 38 18.98 1.59 -0.85
C LEU A 38 17.85 2.62 -0.98
N PRO A 39 16.84 2.63 -0.07
CA PRO A 39 15.81 3.66 -0.08
C PRO A 39 16.47 5.02 0.20
N LEU A 40 16.48 5.91 -0.80
CA LEU A 40 17.15 7.22 -0.67
C LEU A 40 16.36 8.20 0.19
N TYR A 41 15.03 8.13 0.12
CA TYR A 41 14.10 8.96 0.87
C TYR A 41 12.70 8.36 0.83
N PHE A 42 11.89 8.69 1.84
CA PHE A 42 10.47 8.39 1.82
C PHE A 42 9.74 9.46 1.01
N ARG A 43 8.90 9.04 0.06
CA ARG A 43 8.01 9.95 -0.67
C ARG A 43 6.82 10.28 0.22
N ARG A 44 6.72 11.54 0.64
CA ARG A 44 5.53 12.02 1.35
C ARG A 44 4.47 12.44 0.34
N GLU A 45 3.28 11.87 0.46
CA GLU A 45 2.11 12.31 -0.30
C GLU A 45 1.28 13.27 0.55
N VAL A 46 0.76 14.32 -0.08
CA VAL A 46 -0.07 15.35 0.56
C VAL A 46 -1.24 15.64 -0.36
N VAL A 47 -2.44 15.67 0.20
CA VAL A 47 -3.68 16.00 -0.53
C VAL A 47 -4.24 17.30 0.02
N LEU A 48 -4.51 18.23 -0.90
CA LEU A 48 -5.13 19.51 -0.62
C LEU A 48 -6.59 19.45 -1.02
N VAL A 49 -7.47 19.80 -0.09
CA VAL A 49 -8.91 19.72 -0.25
C VAL A 49 -9.54 21.08 0.02
N LYS A 50 -10.69 21.33 -0.61
CA LYS A 50 -11.48 22.52 -0.28
C LYS A 50 -11.93 22.45 1.19
N PRO A 51 -11.92 23.57 1.94
CA PRO A 51 -12.52 23.61 3.28
C PRO A 51 -13.94 23.02 3.29
N GLY A 52 -14.23 22.20 4.31
CA GLY A 52 -15.49 21.47 4.43
C GLY A 52 -15.52 20.10 3.75
N ILE A 53 -14.45 19.67 3.07
CA ILE A 53 -14.29 18.28 2.60
C ILE A 53 -13.46 17.50 3.61
N VAL A 54 -13.99 16.35 4.05
CA VAL A 54 -13.33 15.39 4.94
C VAL A 54 -13.35 14.01 4.26
N GLY A 55 -12.34 13.17 4.54
CA GLY A 55 -12.29 11.78 4.04
C GLY A 55 -11.15 11.43 3.08
N PRO A 56 -10.56 12.34 2.27
CA PRO A 56 -9.48 11.95 1.35
C PRO A 56 -8.27 11.34 2.08
N GLU A 57 -7.91 10.12 1.70
CA GLU A 57 -6.75 9.40 2.24
C GLU A 57 -5.61 9.33 1.22
N THR A 58 -4.37 9.37 1.71
CA THR A 58 -3.15 9.28 0.90
C THR A 58 -2.43 7.98 1.22
N GLY A 59 -1.73 7.40 0.25
CA GLY A 59 -0.97 6.18 0.49
C GLY A 59 -0.66 5.41 -0.78
N GLU A 60 -0.58 4.08 -0.66
CA GLU A 60 -0.26 3.20 -1.78
C GLU A 60 -1.42 3.04 -2.78
N PHE A 61 -2.60 3.56 -2.44
CA PHE A 61 -3.79 3.49 -3.26
C PHE A 61 -3.94 4.69 -4.21
N PRO A 62 -4.61 4.52 -5.36
CA PRO A 62 -4.90 5.62 -6.28
C PRO A 62 -5.65 6.76 -5.56
N LEU A 63 -5.34 8.02 -5.88
CA LEU A 63 -5.89 9.22 -5.20
C LEU A 63 -7.41 9.22 -4.93
N PHE A 64 -8.20 8.58 -5.81
CA PHE A 64 -9.67 8.54 -5.73
C PHE A 64 -10.22 7.19 -5.32
N TRP A 65 -9.41 6.31 -4.74
CA TRP A 65 -9.84 4.97 -4.35
C TRP A 65 -10.99 4.99 -3.34
N ASN A 66 -11.04 6.00 -2.46
CA ASN A 66 -12.06 6.20 -1.43
C ASN A 66 -12.95 7.43 -1.67
N LEU A 67 -13.18 7.79 -2.94
CA LEU A 67 -13.97 8.98 -3.30
C LEU A 67 -15.38 8.96 -2.69
N GLU A 68 -15.96 7.77 -2.51
CA GLU A 68 -17.27 7.54 -1.91
C GLU A 68 -17.36 7.92 -0.43
N GLU A 69 -16.24 7.98 0.27
CA GLU A 69 -16.19 8.35 1.70
C GLU A 69 -16.07 9.87 1.90
N TYR A 70 -16.01 10.65 0.82
CA TYR A 70 -15.81 12.09 0.92
C TYR A 70 -17.08 12.77 1.42
N ILE A 71 -17.03 13.27 2.66
CA ILE A 71 -18.15 13.96 3.31
C ILE A 71 -17.97 15.46 3.15
N ARG A 72 -19.04 16.15 2.72
CA ARG A 72 -19.16 17.60 2.89
C ARG A 72 -19.74 17.90 4.26
N VAL A 73 -18.95 18.55 5.10
CA VAL A 73 -19.45 19.19 6.32
C VAL A 73 -19.84 20.62 5.95
N PHE A 74 -21.15 20.88 5.94
CA PHE A 74 -21.67 22.25 5.86
C PHE A 74 -21.70 22.81 7.28
N GLU A 75 -20.93 23.87 7.53
CA GLU A 75 -21.17 24.80 8.65
C GLU A 75 -22.29 25.78 8.28
#